data_AF-A0A938IM65-F1
#
_entry.id   AF-A0A938IM65-F1
#
_cell.length_a   1.000
_cell.length_b   1.000
_cell.length_c   1.000
_cell.angle_alpha   90.00
_cell.angle_beta   90.00
_cell.angle_gamma   90.00
#
_symmetry.space_group_name_H-M   'P 1'
#
loop_
_entity.id
_entity.type
_entity.pdbx_description
1 polymer ?
#
loop_
_entity_poly.entity_id
_entity_poly.type
_entity_poly.pdbx_seq_one_letter_code
_entity_poly.pdbx_strand_id
1 'polypeptide(L)' 'MEEAIREASWEPALCGKMQCRKNFPYRREWGGKPYATKQVRPVFIEEVDEIVVITVYTYFF' A
#
# COMPACT_ATOMS: atom_id res chain seq x y z
N MET A 1 -2.14 -6.09 0.68
CA MET A 1 -1.20 -5.18 1.38
C MET A 1 0.13 -5.87 1.58
N GLU A 2 0.18 -7.01 2.24
CA GLU A 2 1.41 -7.81 2.38
C GLU A 2 2.11 -8.04 1.03
N GLU A 3 1.35 -8.40 -0.01
CA GLU A 3 1.83 -8.51 -1.39
C GLU A 3 2.49 -7.23 -1.93
N ALA A 4 2.04 -6.05 -1.49
CA ALA A 4 2.67 -4.78 -1.86
C ALA A 4 4.05 -4.64 -1.21
N ILE A 5 4.20 -5.06 0.05
CA ILE A 5 5.48 -5.02 0.77
C ILE A 5 6.45 -6.05 0.18
N ARG A 6 5.97 -7.25 -0.15
CA ARG A 6 6.82 -8.34 -0.68
C ARG A 6 7.30 -8.11 -2.11
N GLU A 7 6.49 -7.50 -2.97
CA GLU A 7 6.78 -7.43 -4.42
C GLU A 7 7.13 -6.04 -4.95
N ALA A 8 6.68 -4.97 -4.30
CA ALA A 8 6.98 -3.62 -4.77
C ALA A 8 8.31 -3.12 -4.18
N SER A 9 9.04 -2.32 -4.95
CA SER A 9 10.24 -1.64 -4.47
C SER A 9 9.90 -0.72 -3.30
N TRP A 10 10.74 -0.76 -2.26
CA TRP A 10 10.60 0.11 -1.11
C TRP A 10 11.25 1.46 -1.40
N GLU A 11 10.58 2.52 -0.96
CA GLU A 11 11.01 3.90 -1.06
C GLU A 11 11.09 4.48 0.35
N PRO A 12 12.07 5.36 0.66
CA PRO A 12 12.10 6.07 1.93
C PRO A 12 10.84 6.92 2.14
N ALA A 13 10.38 6.99 3.38
CA ALA A 13 9.32 7.86 3.85
C ALA A 13 9.83 8.75 5.01
N LEU A 14 8.96 9.60 5.53
CA LEU A 14 9.32 10.53 6.62
C LEU A 14 9.73 9.77 7.89
N CYS A 15 10.64 10.38 8.66
CA CYS A 15 11.09 9.90 9.97
C CYS A 15 11.69 8.49 9.95
N GLY A 16 12.50 8.16 8.93
CA GLY A 16 13.21 6.88 8.83
C GLY A 16 12.31 5.68 8.50
N LYS A 17 11.06 5.93 8.10
CA LYS A 17 10.12 4.89 7.69
C LYS A 17 10.36 4.50 6.24
N MET A 18 9.84 3.36 5.85
CA MET A 18 9.78 2.87 4.48
C MET A 18 8.33 2.91 3.99
N GLN A 19 8.15 3.01 2.69
CA GLN A 19 6.86 2.86 2.05
C GLN A 19 7.00 2.11 0.73
N CYS A 20 5.90 1.54 0.25
CA CYS A 20 5.83 1.04 -1.11
C CYS A 20 4.44 1.33 -1.69
N ARG A 21 4.24 1.12 -2.99
CA ARG A 21 2.93 1.23 -3.63
C ARG A 21 2.70 0.08 -4.60
N LYS A 22 1.51 -0.51 -4.56
CA LYS A 22 1.09 -1.50 -5.55
C LYS A 22 -0.38 -1.31 -5.93
N ASN A 23 -0.66 -1.45 -7.22
CA ASN A 23 -2.00 -1.41 -7.78
C ASN A 23 -2.58 -2.83 -7.82
N PHE A 24 -3.84 -2.96 -7.40
CA PHE A 24 -4.60 -4.19 -7.40
C PHE A 24 -5.86 -4.00 -8.25
N PRO A 25 -6.28 -5.00 -9.04
CA PRO A 25 -7.61 -5.03 -9.62
C PRO A 25 -8.65 -4.96 -8.50
N TYR A 26 -9.59 -4.02 -8.59
CA TYR A 26 -10.68 -3.87 -7.63
C TYR A 26 -12.04 -4.19 -8.25
N ARG A 27 -12.32 -3.64 -9.43
CA ARG A 27 -13.51 -3.91 -10.26
C ARG A 27 -14.83 -3.86 -9.47
N ARG A 28 -15.02 -2.83 -8.63
CA ARG A 28 -16.30 -2.61 -7.93
C ARG A 28 -16.87 -1.24 -8.25
N GLU A 29 -18.18 -1.13 -8.15
CA GLU A 29 -18.87 0.15 -8.27
C GLU A 29 -19.15 0.75 -6.90
N TRP A 30 -19.01 2.07 -6.77
CA TRP A 30 -19.44 2.80 -5.59
C TRP A 30 -20.05 4.14 -6.00
N GLY A 31 -21.29 4.41 -5.56
CA GLY A 31 -22.02 5.62 -5.91
C GLY A 31 -22.27 5.78 -7.42
N GLY A 32 -22.47 4.69 -8.15
CA GLY A 32 -22.64 4.71 -9.61
C GLY A 32 -21.35 4.91 -10.41
N LYS A 33 -20.18 4.97 -9.75
CA LYS A 33 -18.88 5.09 -10.41
C LYS A 33 -18.10 3.78 -10.32
N PRO A 34 -17.59 3.25 -11.45
CA PRO A 34 -16.75 2.07 -11.43
C PRO A 34 -15.34 2.42 -10.97
N TYR A 35 -14.85 1.71 -9.96
CA TYR A 35 -13.47 1.75 -9.50
C TYR A 35 -12.75 0.49 -9.95
N ALA A 36 -11.99 0.61 -11.04
CA ALA A 36 -11.30 -0.51 -11.63
C ALA A 36 -10.07 -0.92 -10.81
N THR A 37 -9.42 0.06 -10.17
CA THR A 37 -8.12 -0.14 -9.52
C THR A 37 -8.16 0.34 -8.07
N LYS A 38 -7.55 -0.45 -7.18
CA LYS A 38 -7.22 -0.05 -5.82
C LYS A 38 -5.70 0.01 -5.68
N GLN A 39 -5.16 1.17 -5.31
CA GLN A 39 -3.76 1.28 -4.94
C GLN A 39 -3.62 1.16 -3.42
N VAL A 40 -2.68 0.33 -2.98
CA VAL A 40 -2.32 0.21 -1.57
C VAL A 40 -0.90 0.76 -1.39
N ARG A 41 -0.76 1.70 -0.47
CA ARG A 41 0.50 2.32 -0.09
C ARG A 41 0.71 2.19 1.43
N PRO A 42 1.32 1.10 1.90
CA PRO A 42 1.69 0.97 3.29
C PRO A 42 2.93 1.84 3.60
N VAL A 43 2.96 2.38 4.81
CA VAL A 43 4.10 3.03 5.45
C VAL A 43 4.45 2.20 6.68
N PHE A 44 5.70 1.76 6.77
CA PHE A 44 6.16 0.77 7.74
C PHE A 44 7.60 1.02 8.17
N ILE A 45 8.05 0.32 9.19
CA ILE A 45 9.47 0.20 9.56
C ILE A 45 9.86 -1.28 9.49
N GLU A 46 11.08 -1.54 9.03
CA GLU A 46 11.68 -2.87 9.07
C GLU A 46 12.46 -2.99 10.39
N GLU A 47 12.01 -3.88 11.26
CA GLU A 47 12.72 -4.32 12.46
C GLU A 47 13.46 -5.63 12.16
N VAL A 48 14.30 -6.11 13.08
CA VAL A 48 15.19 -7.27 12.84
C VAL A 48 14.44 -8.52 12.39
N ASP A 49 13.27 -8.79 12.98
CA ASP A 49 12.50 -10.02 12.74
C ASP A 49 11.10 -9.78 12.14
N GLU A 50 10.68 -8.52 12.02
CA GLU A 50 9.33 -8.18 11.59
C GLU A 50 9.23 -6.84 10.87
N ILE A 51 8.13 -6.66 10.13
CA ILE A 51 7.78 -5.39 9.50
C ILE A 51 6.60 -4.81 10.26
N VAL A 52 6.82 -3.69 10.96
CA VAL A 52 5.77 -2.99 11.71
C VAL A 52 5.12 -1.97 10.80
N VAL A 53 3.87 -2.23 10.43
CA VAL A 53 3.09 -1.35 9.57
C VAL A 53 2.39 -0.29 10.41
N ILE A 54 2.65 0.97 10.07
CA ILE A 54 2.20 2.13 10.85
C ILE A 54 0.91 2.68 10.24
N THR A 55 0.91 2.91 8.93
CA THR A 55 -0.23 3.49 8.22
C THR A 55 -0.41 2.80 6.89
N VAL A 56 -1.65 2.51 6.51
CA VAL A 56 -1.97 2.00 5.17
C VAL A 56 -2.89 2.97 4.46
N TYR A 57 -2.37 3.63 3.43
CA TYR A 57 -3.20 4.41 2.53
C TYR A 57 -3.79 3.50 1.47
N THR A 58 -5.09 3.67 1.22
CA THR A 58 -5.79 3.03 0.12
C THR A 58 -6.42 4.09 -0.75
N TYR A 59 -6.10 4.07 -2.04
CA TYR A 59 -6.69 4.95 -3.04
C TYR A 59 -7.53 4.10 -4.00
N PHE A 60 -8.72 4.59 -4.34
CA PHE A 60 -9.61 3.95 -5.31
C PHE A 60 -9.67 4.85 -6.55
N PHE A 61 -9.44 4.25 -7.72
CA PHE A 61 -9.48 4.89 -9.03
C PHE A 61 -10.50 4.21 -9.94
#